data_AF-A0A2E5REB2-F1
#
_entry.id   AF-A0A2E5REB2-F1
#
_cell.length_a   1.000
_cell.length_b   1.000
_cell.length_c   1.000
_cell.angle_alpha   90.00
_cell.angle_beta   90.00
_cell.angle_gamma   90.00
#
_symmetry.space_group_name_H-M   'P 1'
#
loop_
_entity.id
_entity.type
_entity.pdbx_description
1 polymer ?
#
loop_
_entity_poly.entity_id
_entity_poly.type
_entity_poly.pdbx_seq_one_letter_code
_entity_poly.pdbx_strand_id
1 'polypeptide(L)'
;MRNNGGQCMSEDTPIPYQVESRVSPPPAYCPVCESLLPSNLGELECVVCAAQVKVEHSPTRASWEQEKVTCPACKHVLVAGIDSRPADLRCAKCKHEFTLTPKVIKVEIKCPACERSLRIPQRPGERKLRCPACMEAFKVNF
;
A
#
# COMPACT_ATOMS: atom_id res chain seq x y z
N MET A 1 23.59 49.85 16.89
CA MET A 1 24.14 48.50 16.65
C MET A 1 23.07 47.45 16.84
N ARG A 2 23.12 46.42 15.98
CA ARG A 2 22.59 45.04 16.09
C ARG A 2 21.49 44.68 15.09
N ASN A 3 21.98 44.26 13.91
CA ASN A 3 21.38 43.20 13.11
C ASN A 3 21.01 42.02 14.01
N ASN A 4 19.87 41.39 13.73
CA ASN A 4 19.76 39.94 13.83
C ASN A 4 18.72 39.45 12.83
N GLY A 5 19.23 38.97 11.70
CA GLY A 5 18.47 38.19 10.74
C GLY A 5 18.03 36.88 11.39
N GLY A 6 16.72 36.74 11.58
CA GLY A 6 16.09 35.45 11.86
C GLY A 6 15.87 34.74 10.53
N GLN A 7 16.80 33.87 10.16
CA GLN A 7 16.68 33.02 8.99
C GLN A 7 15.95 31.75 9.42
N CYS A 8 14.66 31.65 9.11
CA CYS A 8 13.88 30.43 9.26
C CYS A 8 14.32 29.45 8.17
N MET A 9 15.20 28.50 8.49
CA MET A 9 15.42 27.34 7.66
C MET A 9 14.27 26.36 7.87
N SER A 10 13.32 26.33 6.94
CA SER A 10 12.42 25.19 6.78
C SER A 10 13.19 24.09 6.05
N GLU A 11 13.57 23.05 6.77
CA GLU A 11 14.10 21.81 6.21
C GLU A 11 12.98 21.11 5.42
N ASP A 12 12.88 21.46 4.14
CA ASP A 12 12.05 20.75 3.16
C ASP A 12 12.67 19.37 2.95
N THR A 13 12.34 18.43 3.82
CA THR A 13 12.75 17.02 3.64
C THR A 13 12.02 16.54 2.38
N PRO A 14 12.73 16.16 1.31
CA PRO A 14 12.07 15.73 0.08
C PRO A 14 11.25 14.49 0.40
N ILE A 15 9.92 14.64 0.30
CA ILE A 15 9.00 13.52 0.46
C ILE A 15 9.37 12.49 -0.62
N PRO A 16 9.75 11.25 -0.26
CA PRO A 16 10.05 10.24 -1.26
C PRO A 16 8.82 10.06 -2.13
N TYR A 17 8.95 10.27 -3.44
CA TYR A 17 7.85 10.12 -4.37
C TYR A 17 7.41 8.65 -4.37
N GLN A 18 6.20 8.40 -3.91
CA GLN A 18 5.60 7.07 -3.92
C GLN A 18 4.52 7.00 -4.99
N VAL A 19 4.58 5.95 -5.82
CA VAL A 19 3.56 5.65 -6.83
C VAL A 19 2.92 4.32 -6.45
N GLU A 20 1.59 4.27 -6.41
CA GLU A 20 0.86 3.03 -6.13
C GLU A 20 0.77 2.17 -7.40
N SER A 21 1.07 0.88 -7.27
CA SER A 21 0.83 -0.13 -8.30
C SER A 21 -0.65 -0.19 -8.67
N ARG A 22 -0.96 -0.40 -9.95
CA ARG A 22 -2.33 -0.64 -10.45
C ARG A 22 -2.71 -2.11 -10.36
N VAL A 23 -1.71 -2.99 -10.37
CA VAL A 23 -1.87 -4.43 -10.28
C VAL A 23 -1.99 -4.83 -8.81
N SER A 24 -3.13 -5.45 -8.48
CA SER A 24 -3.41 -6.00 -7.15
C SER A 24 -3.02 -7.47 -7.10
N PRO A 25 -2.29 -7.91 -6.07
CA PRO A 25 -2.17 -9.34 -5.81
C PRO A 25 -3.52 -9.91 -5.34
N PRO A 26 -3.80 -11.19 -5.63
CA PRO A 26 -4.99 -11.85 -5.11
C PRO A 26 -4.95 -11.91 -3.57
N PRO A 27 -6.11 -11.89 -2.89
CA PRO A 27 -6.16 -12.10 -1.45
C PRO A 27 -5.67 -13.52 -1.13
N ALA A 28 -4.75 -13.64 -0.19
CA ALA A 28 -4.25 -14.92 0.31
C ALA A 28 -4.61 -15.06 1.79
N TYR A 29 -4.79 -16.29 2.25
CA TYR A 29 -5.19 -16.62 3.62
C TYR A 29 -4.12 -17.50 4.28
N CYS A 30 -3.94 -17.35 5.58
CA CYS A 30 -3.00 -18.16 6.34
C CYS A 30 -3.50 -19.61 6.44
N PRO A 31 -2.68 -20.64 6.13
CA PRO A 31 -3.09 -22.04 6.25
C PRO A 31 -3.24 -22.50 7.72
N VAL A 32 -2.76 -21.71 8.69
CA VAL A 32 -2.79 -22.06 10.12
C VAL A 32 -4.01 -21.48 10.83
N CYS A 33 -4.36 -20.22 10.54
CA CYS A 33 -5.43 -19.50 11.25
C CYS A 33 -6.52 -18.93 10.34
N GLU A 34 -6.46 -19.23 9.03
CA GLU A 34 -7.42 -18.78 8.00
C GLU A 34 -7.58 -17.26 7.88
N SER A 35 -6.78 -16.47 8.59
CA SER A 35 -6.83 -15.01 8.55
C SER A 35 -6.21 -14.49 7.25
N LEU A 36 -6.68 -13.34 6.76
CA LEU A 36 -6.11 -12.68 5.59
C LEU A 36 -4.61 -12.41 5.80
N LEU A 37 -3.81 -12.64 4.77
CA LEU A 37 -2.39 -12.31 4.73
C LEU A 37 -2.17 -10.88 4.18
N PRO A 38 -1.00 -10.28 4.44
CA PRO A 38 -0.61 -9.03 3.79
C PRO A 38 -0.77 -9.11 2.27
N SER A 39 -1.23 -8.03 1.64
CA SER A 39 -1.50 -7.97 0.19
C SER A 39 -0.20 -7.84 -0.64
N ASN A 40 0.72 -8.79 -0.47
CA ASN A 40 1.99 -8.92 -1.18
C ASN A 40 2.16 -10.37 -1.66
N LEU A 41 3.20 -10.63 -2.44
CA LEU A 41 3.61 -11.98 -2.85
C LEU A 41 5.03 -12.24 -2.37
N GLY A 42 5.40 -13.52 -2.25
CA GLY A 42 6.68 -13.97 -1.70
C GLY A 42 6.52 -14.56 -0.31
N GLU A 43 7.51 -14.34 0.54
CA GLU A 43 7.49 -14.78 1.93
C GLU A 43 6.75 -13.75 2.78
N LEU A 44 5.60 -14.15 3.33
CA LEU A 44 4.75 -13.31 4.16
C LEU A 44 4.71 -13.87 5.58
N GLU A 45 4.74 -12.97 6.55
CA GLU A 45 4.48 -13.31 7.95
C GLU A 45 3.01 -13.00 8.27
N CYS A 46 2.30 -13.98 8.82
CA CYS A 46 0.94 -13.77 9.30
C CYS A 46 0.94 -12.89 10.54
N VAL A 47 0.26 -11.75 10.50
CA VAL A 47 0.19 -10.81 11.63
C VAL A 47 -0.58 -11.39 12.84
N VAL A 48 -1.40 -12.42 12.63
CA VAL A 48 -2.26 -13.01 13.67
C VAL A 48 -1.55 -14.15 14.41
N CYS A 49 -0.90 -15.06 13.69
CA CYS A 49 -0.28 -16.27 14.27
C CYS A 49 1.24 -16.34 14.09
N ALA A 50 1.87 -15.33 13.47
CA ALA A 50 3.30 -15.27 13.14
C ALA A 50 3.81 -16.42 12.23
N ALA A 51 2.91 -17.18 11.60
CA ALA A 51 3.31 -18.21 10.64
C ALA A 51 3.94 -17.59 9.39
N GLN A 52 5.06 -18.14 8.94
CA GLN A 52 5.69 -17.80 7.66
C GLN A 52 5.00 -18.57 6.53
N VAL A 53 4.47 -17.86 5.56
CA VAL A 53 3.70 -18.41 4.45
C VAL A 53 4.28 -17.89 3.14
N LYS A 54 4.67 -18.80 2.25
CA LYS A 54 5.11 -18.45 0.90
C LYS A 54 3.90 -18.39 -0.04
N VAL A 55 3.62 -17.21 -0.57
CA VAL A 55 2.52 -16.97 -1.52
C VAL A 55 3.09 -16.69 -2.91
N GLU A 56 2.85 -17.59 -3.85
CA GLU A 56 3.31 -17.46 -5.24
C GLU A 56 2.12 -17.40 -6.20
N HIS A 57 2.16 -16.43 -7.12
CA HIS A 57 1.16 -16.30 -8.18
C HIS A 57 1.81 -15.73 -9.45
N SER A 58 2.19 -16.62 -10.37
CA SER A 58 2.92 -16.29 -11.60
C SER A 58 2.24 -15.21 -12.46
N PRO A 59 0.90 -15.21 -12.65
CA PRO A 59 0.23 -14.17 -13.45
C PRO A 59 0.38 -12.76 -12.88
N THR A 60 0.35 -12.61 -11.55
CA THR A 60 0.55 -11.30 -10.91
C THR A 60 2.00 -10.84 -11.05
N ARG A 61 2.98 -11.75 -10.91
CA ARG A 61 4.40 -11.44 -11.12
C ARG A 61 4.66 -10.93 -12.54
N ALA A 62 4.17 -11.65 -13.55
CA ALA A 62 4.26 -11.21 -14.94
C ALA A 62 3.56 -9.86 -15.17
N SER A 63 2.43 -9.63 -14.52
CA SER A 63 1.71 -8.35 -14.59
C SER A 63 2.49 -7.20 -13.93
N TRP A 64 3.23 -7.46 -12.84
CA TRP A 64 4.11 -6.48 -12.20
C TRP A 64 5.34 -6.15 -13.04
N GLU A 65 5.94 -7.13 -13.72
CA GLU A 65 7.06 -6.90 -14.62
C GLU A 65 6.68 -6.01 -15.80
N GLN A 66 5.51 -6.28 -16.40
CA GLN A 66 5.01 -5.55 -17.57
C GLN A 66 4.22 -4.27 -17.21
N GLU A 67 4.16 -3.92 -15.92
CA GLU A 67 3.37 -2.79 -15.45
C GLU A 67 3.91 -1.48 -16.00
N LYS A 68 3.03 -0.71 -16.67
CA LYS A 68 3.33 0.63 -17.15
C LYS A 68 3.10 1.65 -16.04
N VAL A 69 4.18 2.31 -15.63
CA VAL A 69 4.19 3.28 -14.53
C VAL A 69 4.56 4.66 -15.07
N THR A 70 3.90 5.69 -14.57
CA THR A 70 4.15 7.08 -14.97
C THR A 70 5.09 7.72 -13.97
N CYS A 71 6.20 8.29 -14.46
CA CYS A 71 7.12 9.03 -13.62
C CYS A 71 6.42 10.27 -13.02
N PRO A 72 6.48 10.47 -11.69
CA PRO A 72 5.80 11.59 -11.03
C PRO A 72 6.37 12.97 -11.42
N ALA A 73 7.66 13.03 -11.79
CA ALA A 73 8.32 14.30 -12.14
C ALA A 73 8.07 14.72 -13.60
N CYS A 74 8.36 13.85 -14.58
CA CYS A 74 8.33 14.22 -16.00
C CYS A 74 7.14 13.62 -16.79
N LYS A 75 6.26 12.87 -16.12
CA LYS A 75 5.09 12.19 -16.70
C LYS A 75 5.42 11.19 -17.82
N HIS A 76 6.69 10.81 -17.97
CA HIS A 76 7.11 9.79 -18.92
C HIS A 76 6.64 8.41 -18.45
N VAL A 77 6.12 7.60 -19.38
CA VAL A 77 5.68 6.23 -19.10
C VAL A 77 6.86 5.30 -19.24
N LEU A 78 7.18 4.55 -18.19
CA LEU A 78 8.18 3.48 -18.18
C LEU A 78 7.52 2.15 -17.82
N VAL A 79 8.20 1.05 -18.10
CA VAL A 79 7.81 -0.29 -17.66
C VAL A 79 8.58 -0.60 -16.37
N ALA A 80 7.90 -1.13 -15.36
CA ALA A 80 8.51 -1.41 -14.06
C ALA A 80 9.65 -2.44 -14.15
N GLY A 81 9.46 -3.51 -14.94
CA GLY A 81 10.49 -4.53 -15.19
C GLY A 81 10.88 -5.37 -13.98
N ILE A 82 10.12 -5.29 -12.89
CA ILE A 82 10.41 -5.95 -11.60
C ILE A 82 9.14 -6.69 -11.14
N ASP A 83 9.31 -7.93 -10.68
CA ASP A 83 8.26 -8.87 -10.25
C ASP A 83 7.96 -8.84 -8.74
N SER A 84 8.46 -7.84 -8.03
CA SER A 84 8.29 -7.66 -6.58
C SER A 84 7.86 -6.23 -6.26
N ARG A 85 7.19 -6.08 -5.11
CA ARG A 85 6.73 -4.79 -4.56
C ARG A 85 7.00 -4.80 -3.04
N PRO A 86 7.43 -3.68 -2.44
CA PRO A 86 7.77 -2.40 -3.07
C PRO A 86 9.03 -2.50 -3.94
N ALA A 87 9.16 -1.62 -4.93
CA ALA A 87 10.33 -1.57 -5.82
C ALA A 87 10.75 -0.14 -6.11
N ASP A 88 12.04 0.16 -6.01
CA ASP A 88 12.58 1.47 -6.34
C ASP A 88 12.87 1.56 -7.85
N LEU A 89 12.29 2.56 -8.49
CA LEU A 89 12.38 2.77 -9.93
C LEU A 89 13.09 4.08 -10.22
N ARG A 90 13.94 4.06 -11.26
CA ARG A 90 14.60 5.25 -11.80
C ARG A 90 14.10 5.55 -13.20
N CYS A 91 13.59 6.75 -13.41
CA CYS A 91 13.10 7.17 -14.73
C CYS A 91 14.26 7.34 -15.72
N ALA A 92 14.20 6.65 -16.87
CA ALA A 92 15.22 6.77 -17.92
C ALA A 92 15.36 8.19 -18.50
N LYS A 93 14.26 8.97 -18.53
CA LYS A 93 14.23 10.31 -19.14
C LYS A 93 14.76 11.41 -18.23
N CYS A 94 14.27 11.49 -16.99
CA CYS A 94 14.61 12.57 -16.06
C CYS A 94 15.51 12.12 -14.90
N LYS A 95 15.90 10.84 -14.85
CA LYS A 95 16.73 10.22 -13.80
C LYS A 95 16.16 10.27 -12.39
N HIS A 96 14.92 10.73 -12.24
CA HIS A 96 14.21 10.81 -10.98
C HIS A 96 13.92 9.41 -10.40
N GLU A 97 14.16 9.26 -9.10
CA GLU A 97 13.99 8.03 -8.34
C GLU A 97 12.68 8.11 -7.54
N PHE A 98 11.91 7.03 -7.57
CA PHE A 98 10.63 6.94 -6.88
C PHE A 98 10.32 5.48 -6.52
N THR A 99 9.56 5.27 -5.45
CA THR A 99 9.21 3.93 -4.97
C THR A 99 7.83 3.54 -5.46
N LEU A 100 7.74 2.37 -6.10
CA LEU A 100 6.49 1.75 -6.51
C LEU A 100 5.98 0.84 -5.39
N THR A 101 4.89 1.26 -4.74
CA THR A 101 4.30 0.55 -3.60
C THR A 101 3.21 -0.43 -4.04
N PRO A 102 2.94 -1.49 -3.26
CA PRO A 102 1.85 -2.42 -3.57
C PRO A 102 0.48 -1.74 -3.51
N LYS A 103 -0.47 -2.23 -4.32
CA LYS A 103 -1.82 -1.68 -4.38
C LYS A 103 -2.59 -1.92 -3.10
N VAL A 104 -3.09 -0.85 -2.46
CA VAL A 104 -3.93 -0.96 -1.27
C VAL A 104 -5.38 -1.23 -1.68
N ILE A 105 -5.82 -2.48 -1.52
CA ILE A 105 -7.20 -2.87 -1.84
C ILE A 105 -8.14 -2.29 -0.77
N LYS A 106 -9.19 -1.60 -1.23
CA LYS A 106 -10.24 -1.03 -0.38
C LYS A 106 -11.51 -1.84 -0.54
N VAL A 107 -12.10 -2.24 0.57
CA VAL A 107 -13.35 -3.02 0.64
C VAL A 107 -14.48 -2.16 1.18
N GLU A 108 -15.70 -2.51 0.80
CA GLU A 108 -16.92 -1.90 1.34
C GLU A 108 -17.52 -2.81 2.40
N ILE A 109 -17.77 -2.25 3.59
CA ILE A 109 -18.44 -2.93 4.69
C ILE A 109 -19.65 -2.13 5.13
N LYS A 110 -20.64 -2.76 5.76
CA LYS A 110 -21.77 -2.05 6.35
C LYS A 110 -21.56 -1.87 7.85
N CYS A 111 -21.90 -0.70 8.36
CA CYS A 111 -21.93 -0.48 9.81
C CYS A 111 -23.09 -1.30 10.42
N PRO A 112 -22.86 -2.10 11.47
CA PRO A 112 -23.91 -2.94 12.07
C PRO A 112 -25.03 -2.13 12.75
N ALA A 113 -24.77 -0.86 13.11
CA ALA A 113 -25.72 -0.01 13.83
C ALA A 113 -26.59 0.88 12.92
N CYS A 114 -26.06 1.31 11.77
CA CYS A 114 -26.77 2.25 10.89
C CYS A 114 -26.82 1.81 9.42
N GLU A 115 -26.33 0.60 9.12
CA GLU A 115 -26.28 -0.04 7.80
C GLU A 115 -25.55 0.73 6.69
N ARG A 116 -24.97 1.89 7.01
CA ARG A 116 -24.22 2.70 6.06
C ARG A 116 -22.96 1.98 5.57
N SER A 117 -22.72 2.06 4.27
CA SER A 117 -21.51 1.54 3.62
C SER A 117 -20.29 2.39 3.96
N LEU A 118 -19.23 1.75 4.42
CA LEU A 118 -17.93 2.34 4.73
C LEU A 118 -16.87 1.71 3.85
N ARG A 119 -16.05 2.55 3.21
CA ARG A 119 -14.94 2.10 2.36
C ARG A 119 -13.63 2.17 3.12
N ILE A 120 -13.03 1.02 3.39
CA ILE A 120 -11.85 0.89 4.25
C ILE A 120 -10.76 0.04 3.58
N PRO A 121 -9.47 0.30 3.84
CA PRO A 121 -8.40 -0.55 3.31
C PRO A 121 -8.47 -1.93 3.95
N GLN A 122 -8.40 -3.02 3.18
CA GLN A 122 -8.27 -4.36 3.75
C GLN A 122 -6.92 -4.48 4.46
N ARG A 123 -6.92 -4.99 5.69
CA ARG A 123 -5.70 -5.22 6.45
C ARG A 123 -5.87 -6.50 7.24
N PRO A 124 -4.82 -7.33 7.36
CA PRO A 124 -4.87 -8.55 8.13
C PRO A 124 -5.16 -8.27 9.61
N GLY A 125 -6.00 -9.09 10.23
CA GLY A 125 -6.26 -9.07 11.66
C GLY A 125 -7.46 -8.23 12.12
N GLU A 126 -7.68 -8.21 13.43
CA GLU A 126 -8.81 -7.48 14.03
C GLU A 126 -8.49 -5.99 14.19
N ARG A 127 -9.38 -5.13 13.72
CA ARG A 127 -9.34 -3.70 14.01
C ARG A 127 -10.66 -3.18 14.56
N LYS A 128 -10.56 -2.27 15.51
CA LYS A 128 -11.68 -1.45 15.98
C LYS A 128 -11.83 -0.26 15.05
N LEU A 129 -12.99 -0.15 14.40
CA LEU A 129 -13.38 1.00 13.59
C LEU A 129 -14.48 1.77 14.29
N ARG A 130 -14.52 3.08 14.06
CA ARG A 130 -15.62 3.94 14.48
C ARG A 130 -16.39 4.40 13.25
N CYS A 131 -17.70 4.20 13.26
CA CYS A 131 -18.55 4.69 12.18
C CYS A 131 -18.61 6.23 12.24
N PRO A 132 -18.27 6.97 11.17
CA PRO A 132 -18.37 8.43 11.17
C PRO A 132 -19.82 8.94 11.24
N ALA A 133 -20.80 8.09 10.94
CA ALA A 133 -22.20 8.50 10.85
C ALA A 133 -22.99 8.33 12.15
N CYS A 134 -22.75 7.25 12.90
CA CYS A 134 -23.41 6.99 14.19
C CYS A 134 -22.46 6.98 15.38
N MET A 135 -21.16 7.20 15.15
CA MET A 135 -20.09 7.16 16.16
C MET A 135 -19.91 5.83 16.90
N GLU A 136 -20.66 4.79 16.53
CA GLU A 136 -20.56 3.45 17.10
C GLU A 136 -19.22 2.81 16.76
N ALA A 137 -18.59 2.17 17.75
CA ALA A 137 -17.34 1.45 17.58
C ALA A 137 -17.63 -0.03 17.38
N PHE A 138 -17.13 -0.61 16.28
CA PHE A 138 -17.32 -2.01 15.97
C PHE A 138 -16.01 -2.64 15.48
N LYS A 139 -15.92 -3.96 15.62
CA LYS A 139 -14.74 -4.73 15.23
C LYS A 139 -14.94 -5.30 13.85
N VAL A 140 -13.89 -5.28 13.05
CA VAL A 140 -13.84 -6.02 11.78
C VAL A 140 -12.61 -6.89 11.76
N ASN A 141 -12.78 -8.10 11.23
CA ASN A 141 -11.73 -9.08 11.05
C ASN A 141 -11.67 -9.44 9.56
N PHE A 142 -10.47 -9.50 9.02
CA PHE A 142 -10.16 -9.98 7.68
C PHE A 142 -9.10 -11.08 7.81
#